data_AF-A0A8T4XSI6-F1
#
_entry.id   AF-A0A8T4XSI6-F1
#
_cell.length_a   1.000
_cell.length_b   1.000
_cell.length_c   1.000
_cell.angle_alpha   90.00
_cell.angle_beta   90.00
_cell.angle_gamma   90.00
#
_symmetry.space_group_name_H-M   'P 1'
#
loop_
_entity.id
_entity.type
_entity.pdbx_description
1 polymer ?
#
loop_
_entity_poly.entity_id
_entity_poly.type
_entity_poly.pdbx_seq_one_letter_code
_entity_poly.pdbx_strand_id
1 'polypeptide(L)'
;RKWVRYKGEHSMSLWHTDWKPLSDGSWWIAYLDDASRLVVGHGVFQDATTDNALSVLKRAIAKYGCPREILTDRGTQFYASEGERKEKGESLFEAFLAERHQAYPMSG
;
A
#
# COMPACT_ATOMS: atom_id res chain seq x y z
N ARG A 1 9.63 -22.49 1.30
CA ARG A 1 8.84 -21.30 0.91
C ARG A 1 9.19 -20.95 -0.53
N LYS A 2 8.24 -21.07 -1.46
CA LYS A 2 8.46 -20.96 -2.91
C LYS A 2 7.99 -19.58 -3.37
N TRP A 3 8.94 -18.70 -3.70
CA TRP A 3 8.64 -17.40 -4.29
C TRP A 3 8.21 -17.60 -5.74
N VAL A 4 6.95 -17.27 -6.05
CA VAL A 4 6.46 -17.20 -7.43
C VAL A 4 6.82 -15.81 -7.96
N ARG A 5 7.80 -15.75 -8.87
CA ARG A 5 8.05 -14.53 -9.65
C ARG A 5 7.03 -14.49 -10.79
N TYR A 6 6.00 -13.67 -10.65
CA TYR A 6 5.23 -13.21 -11.80
C TYR A 6 6.09 -12.19 -12.56
N LYS A 7 6.84 -12.66 -13.56
CA LYS A 7 7.36 -11.80 -14.61
C LYS A 7 6.24 -11.62 -15.63
N GLY A 8 5.64 -10.44 -15.68
CA GLY A 8 4.71 -10.03 -16.73
C GLY A 8 4.72 -8.50 -16.84
N GLU A 9 4.55 -7.98 -18.05
CA GLU A 9 4.60 -6.58 -18.50
C GLU A 9 3.59 -5.64 -17.80
N HIS A 10 3.63 -5.54 -16.47
CA HIS A 10 2.64 -4.84 -15.66
C HIS A 10 3.30 -3.96 -14.59
N SER A 11 4.32 -3.17 -14.97
CA SER A 11 4.86 -2.15 -14.07
C SER A 11 3.74 -1.21 -13.61
N MET A 12 3.79 -0.78 -12.36
CA MET A 12 2.77 0.04 -11.68
C MET A 12 1.43 -0.65 -11.41
N SER A 13 1.28 -1.96 -11.67
CA SER A 13 0.00 -2.65 -11.42
C SER A 13 -0.13 -3.21 -10.01
N LEU A 14 0.97 -3.58 -9.36
CA LEU A 14 0.97 -4.19 -8.02
C LEU A 14 1.94 -3.44 -7.13
N TRP A 15 1.41 -2.78 -6.09
CA TRP A 15 2.24 -2.07 -5.12
C TRP A 15 2.26 -2.82 -3.79
N HIS A 16 3.44 -2.93 -3.20
CA HIS A 16 3.65 -3.50 -1.89
C HIS A 16 3.90 -2.37 -0.87
N THR A 17 3.30 -2.44 0.31
CA THR A 17 3.54 -1.48 1.39
C THR A 17 3.79 -2.17 2.73
N ASP A 18 4.64 -1.55 3.56
CA ASP A 18 4.96 -2.02 4.92
C ASP A 18 5.31 -0.84 5.84
N TRP A 19 5.03 -0.99 7.14
CA TRP A 19 5.49 -0.06 8.18
C TRP A 19 6.78 -0.56 8.82
N LYS A 20 7.71 0.38 9.06
CA LYS A 20 8.96 0.15 9.78
C LYS A 20 9.04 1.11 10.97
N PRO A 21 9.19 0.62 12.20
CA PRO A 21 9.54 1.49 13.31
C PRO A 21 10.95 2.04 13.12
N LEU A 22 11.15 3.31 13.46
CA LEU A 22 12.43 4.00 13.46
C LEU A 22 12.97 4.11 14.90
N SER A 23 14.27 4.36 15.04
CA SER A 23 14.95 4.42 16.34
C SER A 23 14.51 5.59 17.23
N ASP A 24 13.90 6.62 16.64
CA ASP A 24 13.39 7.81 17.33
C ASP A 24 11.94 7.63 17.84
N GLY A 25 11.38 6.43 17.71
CA GLY A 25 9.99 6.12 18.10
C GLY A 25 8.96 6.46 17.02
N SER A 26 9.37 7.05 15.90
CA SER A 26 8.49 7.28 14.76
C SER A 26 8.36 6.02 13.87
N TRP A 27 7.45 6.07 12.91
CA TRP A 27 7.13 5.01 11.98
C TRP A 27 7.30 5.49 10.55
N TRP A 28 7.96 4.69 9.73
CA TRP A 28 8.15 4.93 8.31
C TRP A 28 7.28 3.96 7.49
N ILE A 29 6.55 4.48 6.50
CA ILE A 29 5.83 3.67 5.50
C ILE A 29 6.42 3.93 4.13
N ALA A 30 6.49 2.88 3.30
CA ALA A 30 6.86 2.98 1.90
C ALA A 30 6.02 2.06 1.02
N TYR A 31 5.59 2.60 -0.13
CA TYR A 31 4.94 1.90 -1.23
C TYR A 31 5.98 1.60 -2.31
N LEU A 32 6.05 0.34 -2.72
CA LEU A 32 7.01 -0.19 -3.66
C LEU A 32 6.28 -0.87 -4.82
N ASP A 33 6.59 -0.50 -6.06
CA ASP A 33 6.13 -1.29 -7.20
C ASP A 33 6.87 -2.63 -7.23
N ASP A 34 6.14 -3.75 -7.20
CA ASP A 34 6.75 -5.08 -7.08
C ASP A 34 7.62 -5.43 -8.30
N ALA A 35 7.17 -5.03 -9.50
CA ALA A 35 7.82 -5.34 -10.76
C ALA A 35 9.13 -4.57 -10.96
N SER A 36 9.13 -3.25 -10.74
CA SER A 36 10.30 -2.38 -10.94
C SER A 36 11.17 -2.21 -9.70
N ARG A 37 10.67 -2.58 -8.52
CA ARG A 37 11.30 -2.27 -7.22
C ARG A 37 11.47 -0.77 -6.96
N LEU A 38 10.67 0.05 -7.63
CA LEU A 38 10.65 1.50 -7.44
C LEU A 38 9.83 1.86 -6.20
N VAL A 39 10.37 2.73 -5.34
CA VAL A 39 9.58 3.36 -4.27
C VAL A 39 8.73 4.46 -4.89
N VAL A 40 7.41 4.26 -4.92
CA VAL A 40 6.44 5.20 -5.52
C VAL A 40 5.89 6.21 -4.51
N GLY A 41 6.03 5.95 -3.21
CA GLY A 41 5.67 6.88 -2.16
C GLY A 41 6.17 6.44 -0.80
N HIS A 42 6.45 7.38 0.09
CA HIS A 42 6.85 7.09 1.46
C HIS A 42 6.48 8.24 2.40
N GLY A 43 6.47 7.98 3.71
CA GLY A 43 6.23 8.99 4.74
C GLY A 43 6.70 8.53 6.11
N VAL A 44 6.98 9.50 6.99
CA VAL A 44 7.36 9.26 8.39
C VAL A 44 6.30 9.92 9.28
N PHE A 45 5.82 9.18 10.27
CA PHE A 45 4.70 9.56 11.14
C PHE A 45 4.98 9.14 12.57
N GLN A 46 4.31 9.78 13.53
CA GLN A 46 4.43 9.38 14.95
C GLN A 46 3.73 8.04 15.22
N ASP A 47 2.71 7.71 14.43
CA ASP A 47 1.90 6.50 14.58
C ASP A 47 1.67 5.79 13.24
N ALA A 48 1.76 4.46 13.25
CA ALA A 48 1.50 3.59 12.10
C ALA A 48 -0.01 3.36 11.86
N THR A 49 -0.74 4.42 11.50
CA THR A 49 -2.19 4.37 11.28
C THR A 49 -2.58 4.17 9.80
N THR A 50 -3.78 3.65 9.58
CA THR A 50 -4.37 3.49 8.24
C THR A 50 -4.54 4.83 7.53
N ASP A 51 -4.95 5.89 8.23
CA ASP A 51 -5.09 7.24 7.66
C ASP A 51 -3.76 7.79 7.12
N ASN A 52 -2.66 7.58 7.86
CA ASN A 52 -1.33 7.99 7.42
C ASN A 52 -0.90 7.19 6.17
N ALA A 53 -1.17 5.88 6.16
CA ALA A 53 -0.90 5.03 5.01
C ALA A 53 -1.70 5.48 3.76
N LEU A 54 -3.02 5.69 3.89
CA LEU A 54 -3.88 6.18 2.82
C LEU A 54 -3.46 7.57 2.33
N SER A 55 -2.99 8.44 3.22
CA SER A 55 -2.48 9.77 2.84
C SER A 55 -1.27 9.66 1.91
N VAL A 56 -0.31 8.78 2.24
CA VAL A 56 0.86 8.52 1.38
C VAL A 56 0.43 7.87 0.07
N LEU A 57 -0.48 6.90 0.11
CA LEU A 57 -0.99 6.23 -1.07
C LEU A 57 -1.66 7.21 -2.05
N LYS A 58 -2.53 8.09 -1.55
CA LYS A 58 -3.21 9.11 -2.37
C LYS A 58 -2.20 9.99 -3.12
N ARG A 59 -1.11 10.37 -2.46
CA ARG A 59 -0.03 11.17 -3.07
C ARG A 59 0.74 10.36 -4.12
N ALA A 60 1.05 9.10 -3.84
CA ALA A 60 1.72 8.21 -4.78
C ALA A 60 0.87 7.99 -6.05
N ILE A 61 -0.44 7.75 -5.88
CA ILE A 61 -1.39 7.58 -7.00
C ILE A 61 -1.51 8.85 -7.84
N ALA A 62 -1.56 10.03 -7.19
CA ALA A 62 -1.60 11.29 -7.93
C ALA A 62 -0.35 11.51 -8.80
N LYS A 63 0.77 10.87 -8.46
CA LYS A 63 2.04 10.99 -9.18
C LYS A 63 2.28 9.90 -10.22
N TYR A 64 1.95 8.64 -9.91
CA TYR A 64 2.30 7.46 -10.70
C TYR A 64 1.10 6.74 -11.32
N GLY A 65 -0.13 7.19 -11.03
CA GLY A 65 -1.35 6.50 -11.43
C GLY A 65 -1.85 5.51 -10.38
N CYS A 66 -3.09 5.04 -10.56
CA CYS A 66 -3.72 4.11 -9.64
C CYS A 66 -3.20 2.69 -9.88
N PRO A 67 -2.62 2.00 -8.89
CA PRO A 67 -2.28 0.59 -9.05
C PRO A 67 -3.57 -0.25 -9.19
N ARG A 68 -3.43 -1.45 -9.74
CA ARG A 68 -4.52 -2.41 -9.79
C ARG A 68 -4.77 -3.03 -8.42
N GLU A 69 -3.70 -3.30 -7.68
CA GLU A 69 -3.76 -3.99 -6.40
C GLU A 69 -2.65 -3.49 -5.47
N ILE A 70 -2.91 -3.52 -4.16
CA ILE A 70 -1.96 -3.16 -3.11
C ILE A 70 -1.83 -4.33 -2.13
N LEU A 71 -0.60 -4.82 -1.95
CA LEU A 71 -0.25 -5.83 -0.96
C LEU A 71 0.29 -5.17 0.30
N THR A 72 -0.28 -5.54 1.45
CA THR A 72 0.19 -5.09 2.77
C THR A 72 0.76 -6.28 3.54
N ASP A 73 2.08 -6.38 3.67
CA ASP A 73 2.73 -7.50 4.34
C ASP A 73 3.02 -7.16 5.80
N ARG A 74 1.99 -7.05 6.66
CA ARG A 74 2.08 -7.30 8.12
C ARG A 74 0.76 -7.09 8.86
N GLY A 75 0.24 -8.19 9.40
CA GLY A 75 -0.96 -8.26 10.23
C GLY A 75 -0.79 -7.92 11.73
N THR A 76 0.22 -7.15 12.14
CA THR A 76 0.43 -6.85 13.58
C THR A 76 1.00 -5.48 13.92
N GLN A 77 1.52 -4.70 12.96
CA GLN A 77 2.12 -3.37 13.26
C GLN A 77 1.26 -2.17 12.81
N PHE A 78 0.17 -2.40 12.07
CA PHE A 78 -0.88 -1.39 11.88
C PHE A 78 -1.79 -1.26 13.14
N TYR A 79 -1.66 -2.16 14.12
CA TYR A 79 -2.65 -2.35 15.17
C TYR A 79 -2.06 -2.93 16.46
N ALA A 80 -1.87 -2.09 17.48
CA ALA A 80 -1.85 -2.58 18.86
C ALA A 80 -3.30 -2.82 19.35
N SER A 81 -4.07 -3.71 18.70
CA SER A 81 -5.29 -4.35 19.22
C SER A 81 -6.07 -5.09 18.11
N GLU A 82 -6.18 -6.42 18.27
CA GLU A 82 -7.26 -7.31 17.81
C GLU A 82 -7.55 -7.51 16.30
N GLY A 83 -7.63 -8.79 15.91
CA GLY A 83 -7.54 -9.32 14.54
C GLY A 83 -8.67 -8.99 13.56
N GLU A 84 -9.72 -8.28 13.94
CA GLU A 84 -10.79 -7.83 13.02
C GLU A 84 -10.33 -6.74 12.05
N ARG A 85 -9.23 -6.05 12.37
CA ARG A 85 -8.80 -4.87 11.64
C ARG A 85 -7.88 -5.16 10.45
N LYS A 86 -7.37 -6.38 10.32
CA LYS A 86 -6.63 -6.82 9.13
C LYS A 86 -7.53 -6.76 7.90
N GLU A 87 -8.69 -7.39 8.00
CA GLU A 87 -9.73 -7.37 6.97
C GLU A 87 -10.22 -5.94 6.70
N LYS A 88 -10.36 -5.10 7.74
CA LYS A 88 -10.72 -3.67 7.56
C LYS A 88 -9.65 -2.86 6.81
N GLY A 89 -8.37 -3.10 7.08
CA GLY A 89 -7.28 -2.42 6.38
C GLY A 89 -7.23 -2.79 4.89
N GLU A 90 -7.19 -4.10 4.60
CA GLU A 90 -7.23 -4.65 3.24
C GLU A 90 -8.49 -4.15 2.50
N SER A 91 -9.67 -4.26 3.12
CA SER A 91 -10.93 -3.78 2.52
C SER A 91 -11.00 -2.26 2.35
N LEU A 92 -10.33 -1.44 3.17
CA LEU A 92 -10.27 0.01 2.96
C LEU A 92 -9.38 0.36 1.76
N PHE A 93 -8.27 -0.35 1.57
CA PHE A 93 -7.45 -0.19 0.37
C PHE A 93 -8.19 -0.66 -0.88
N GLU A 94 -8.84 -1.84 -0.82
CA GLU A 94 -9.66 -2.37 -1.91
C GLU A 94 -10.83 -1.44 -2.25
N ALA A 95 -11.58 -0.96 -1.25
CA ALA A 95 -12.67 -0.02 -1.44
C ALA A 95 -12.18 1.30 -2.06
N PHE A 96 -11.04 1.81 -1.60
CA PHE A 96 -10.43 3.01 -2.15
C PHE A 96 -10.01 2.83 -3.62
N LEU A 97 -9.44 1.67 -3.98
CA LEU A 97 -9.10 1.36 -5.38
C LEU A 97 -10.37 1.18 -6.22
N ALA A 98 -11.39 0.51 -5.70
CA ALA A 98 -12.67 0.30 -6.39
C ALA A 98 -13.39 1.63 -6.71
N GLU A 99 -13.44 2.56 -5.74
CA GLU A 99 -13.99 3.91 -5.95
C GLU A 99 -13.23 4.64 -7.07
N ARG A 100 -11.89 4.52 -7.09
CA ARG A 100 -11.04 5.18 -8.08
C ARG A 100 -11.15 4.56 -9.47
N HIS A 101 -11.27 3.24 -9.58
CA HIS A 101 -11.43 2.54 -10.86
C HIS A 101 -12.81 2.78 -11.47
N GLN A 102 -13.85 3.06 -10.66
CA GLN A 102 -15.15 3.50 -11.16
C GLN A 102 -15.11 4.94 -11.70
N ALA A 103 -14.34 5.82 -11.05
CA ALA A 103 -14.18 7.21 -11.48
C ALA A 103 -13.30 7.38 -12.73
N TYR A 104 -12.36 6.46 -12.95
CA TYR A 104 -11.52 6.38 -14.15
C TYR A 104 -11.52 4.94 -14.66
N PRO A 105 -12.47 4.54 -15.53
CA PRO A 105 -12.41 3.25 -16.17
C PRO A 105 -11.09 3.19 -16.93
N MET A 106 -10.23 2.25 -16.53
CA MET A 106 -8.97 1.97 -17.23
C MET A 106 -9.34 1.78 -18.71
N SER A 107 -9.01 2.75 -19.55
CA SER A 107 -9.31 2.70 -20.97
C SER A 107 -8.66 1.44 -21.52
N GLY A 108 -9.52 0.50 -21.97
CA GLY A 108 -9.10 -0.70 -22.68
C GLY A 108 -8.43 -0.38 -24.00
#